data_AF-A0A9P5Q545-F1
#
_entry.id   AF-A0A9P5Q545-F1
#
_cell.length_a   1.000
_cell.length_b   1.000
_cell.length_c   1.000
_cell.angle_alpha   90.00
_cell.angle_beta   90.00
_cell.angle_gamma   90.00
#
_symmetry.space_group_name_H-M   'P 1'
#
loop_
_entity.id
_entity.type
_entity.pdbx_description
1 polymer ?
#
loop_
_entity_poly.entity_id
_entity_poly.type
_entity_poly.pdbx_seq_one_letter_code
_entity_poly.pdbx_strand_id
1 'polypeptide(L)'
;MILRSNSPQARHPYYISVSLNCFTPSSHITSVRKYEWSELGELVGDFEIAAKDSKNVNTVFFRGREHPVEEVLVSSSKLFRHHWTWKPIEAHLPSLYWEADNSGDIITCFLSKDRTNANLLAKFVPRSHRRRSGREFEHPKLEVTPKGHEVFEDVLISLLIIERLRTNV
;
A
#
# COMPACT_ATOMS: atom_id res chain seq x y z
N MET A 1 -13.38 26.48 -13.79
CA MET A 1 -12.62 27.44 -12.95
C MET A 1 -12.88 27.04 -11.50
N ILE A 2 -11.93 26.37 -10.83
CA ILE A 2 -12.07 26.00 -9.41
C ILE A 2 -10.95 26.69 -8.64
N LEU A 3 -11.36 27.47 -7.66
CA LEU A 3 -10.55 28.32 -6.81
C LEU A 3 -9.63 27.46 -5.94
N ARG A 4 -8.31 27.69 -6.05
CA ARG A 4 -7.32 27.09 -5.14
C ARG A 4 -7.43 27.81 -3.80
N SER A 5 -7.92 27.13 -2.77
CA SER A 5 -7.78 27.61 -1.38
C SER A 5 -6.33 27.43 -0.95
N ASN A 6 -5.62 28.54 -0.72
CA ASN A 6 -4.30 28.55 -0.08
C ASN A 6 -4.44 28.14 1.39
N SER A 7 -4.35 26.84 1.66
CA SER A 7 -4.04 26.29 2.98
C SER A 7 -2.53 25.94 3.06
N PRO A 8 -1.92 25.91 4.25
CA PRO A 8 -0.48 25.68 4.40
C PRO A 8 -0.10 24.32 3.79
N GLN A 9 0.65 24.35 2.67
CA GLN A 9 1.10 23.19 1.89
C GLN A 9 0.12 22.00 1.86
N ALA A 10 -1.02 22.18 1.17
CA ALA A 10 -1.80 21.05 0.73
C ALA A 10 -0.89 20.13 -0.10
N ARG A 11 -0.53 18.97 0.46
CA ARG A 11 0.29 17.97 -0.22
C ARG A 11 -0.39 17.53 -1.49
N HIS A 12 0.39 17.37 -2.55
CA HIS A 12 -0.15 17.00 -3.84
C HIS A 12 -0.91 15.67 -3.75
N PRO A 13 -2.09 15.56 -4.36
CA PRO A 13 -2.87 14.34 -4.32
C PRO A 13 -2.13 13.21 -5.04
N TYR A 14 -2.32 12.00 -4.51
CA TYR A 14 -1.95 10.76 -5.18
C TYR A 14 -3.18 10.22 -5.91
N TYR A 15 -2.95 9.68 -7.10
CA TYR A 15 -3.97 9.04 -7.93
C TYR A 15 -3.62 7.57 -8.07
N ILE A 16 -4.59 6.72 -7.74
CA ILE A 16 -4.45 5.27 -7.79
C ILE A 16 -5.41 4.76 -8.86
N SER A 17 -4.89 4.05 -9.84
CA SER A 17 -5.68 3.40 -10.89
C SER A 17 -5.44 1.90 -10.88
N VAL A 18 -6.44 1.15 -11.36
CA VAL A 18 -6.33 -0.29 -11.59
C VAL A 18 -6.69 -0.56 -13.04
N SER A 19 -5.79 -1.23 -13.77
CA SER A 19 -6.02 -1.69 -15.12
C SER A 19 -5.93 -3.21 -15.21
N LEU A 20 -6.60 -3.77 -16.21
CA LEU A 20 -6.61 -5.20 -16.49
C LEU A 20 -5.52 -5.52 -17.51
N ASN A 21 -4.72 -6.56 -17.25
CA ASN A 21 -3.90 -7.15 -18.30
C ASN A 21 -4.81 -7.95 -19.24
N CYS A 22 -5.02 -7.46 -20.47
CA CYS A 22 -5.97 -8.09 -21.40
C CYS A 22 -5.50 -9.46 -21.91
N PHE A 23 -4.20 -9.77 -21.82
CA PHE A 23 -3.65 -11.09 -22.15
C PHE A 23 -3.62 -12.03 -20.94
N THR A 24 -3.63 -11.47 -19.73
CA THR A 24 -3.78 -12.22 -18.48
C THR A 24 -4.89 -11.61 -17.62
N PRO A 25 -6.17 -11.85 -17.92
CA PRO A 25 -7.29 -11.22 -17.22
C PRO A 25 -7.39 -11.56 -15.72
N SER A 26 -6.69 -12.60 -15.26
CA SER A 26 -6.55 -12.90 -13.83
C SER A 26 -5.56 -11.97 -13.12
N SER A 27 -4.88 -11.09 -13.85
CA SER A 27 -3.86 -10.17 -13.37
C SER A 27 -4.29 -8.72 -13.51
N HIS A 28 -3.99 -7.95 -12.47
CA HIS A 28 -4.36 -6.55 -12.36
C HIS A 28 -3.12 -5.72 -12.07
N ILE A 29 -2.98 -4.62 -12.81
CA ILE A 29 -1.92 -3.65 -12.62
C ILE A 29 -2.50 -2.51 -11.80
N THR A 30 -1.91 -2.23 -10.64
CA THR A 30 -2.27 -1.06 -9.81
C THR A 30 -1.16 -0.03 -9.93
N SER A 31 -1.50 1.18 -10.40
CA SER A 31 -0.53 2.26 -10.58
C SER A 31 -0.80 3.42 -9.63
N VAL A 32 0.26 4.02 -9.11
CA VAL A 32 0.22 5.19 -8.23
C VAL A 32 0.95 6.35 -8.89
N ARG A 33 0.27 7.50 -9.02
CA ARG A 33 0.82 8.72 -9.61
C ARG A 33 0.66 9.93 -8.69
N LYS A 34 1.56 10.90 -8.82
CA LYS A 34 1.47 12.23 -8.20
C LYS A 34 1.01 13.28 -9.20
N TYR A 35 0.44 14.35 -8.66
CA TYR A 35 0.05 15.60 -9.35
C TYR A 35 -1.15 15.47 -10.31
N GLU A 36 -1.18 14.42 -11.13
CA GLU A 36 -2.25 14.17 -12.10
C GLU A 36 -2.54 12.68 -12.26
N TRP A 37 -3.78 12.34 -12.62
CA TRP A 37 -4.23 10.96 -12.85
C TRP A 37 -3.78 10.39 -14.21
N SER A 38 -3.47 11.26 -15.17
CA SER A 38 -3.13 10.89 -16.54
C SER A 38 -1.65 10.49 -16.67
N GLU A 39 -1.22 10.14 -17.88
CA GLU A 39 0.18 9.86 -18.19
C GLU A 39 1.13 11.05 -17.92
N LEU A 40 0.58 12.26 -17.83
CA LEU A 40 1.32 13.48 -17.49
C LEU A 40 1.70 13.56 -16.00
N GLY A 41 1.04 12.77 -15.13
CA GLY A 41 1.39 12.68 -13.72
C GLY A 41 2.69 11.91 -13.49
N GLU A 42 3.45 12.25 -12.46
CA GLU A 42 4.68 11.54 -12.10
C GLU A 42 4.33 10.13 -11.60
N LEU A 43 4.87 9.09 -12.25
CA LEU A 43 4.72 7.71 -11.80
C LEU A 43 5.53 7.51 -10.51
N VAL A 44 4.84 7.19 -9.42
CA VAL A 44 5.47 6.79 -8.16
C VAL A 44 5.91 5.33 -8.26
N GLY A 45 5.00 4.48 -8.72
CA GLY A 45 5.24 3.08 -8.99
C GLY A 45 3.96 2.35 -9.40
N ASP A 46 4.12 1.13 -9.87
CA ASP A 46 3.02 0.22 -10.13
C ASP A 46 3.37 -1.21 -9.70
N PHE A 47 2.36 -2.06 -9.59
CA PHE A 47 2.55 -3.48 -9.34
C PHE A 47 1.51 -4.30 -10.07
N GLU A 48 1.94 -5.45 -10.57
CA GLU A 48 1.09 -6.45 -11.19
C GLU A 48 0.96 -7.65 -10.25
N ILE A 49 -0.27 -7.94 -9.82
CA ILE A 49 -0.56 -9.12 -8.98
C ILE A 49 -1.65 -9.96 -9.65
N ALA A 50 -1.27 -11.20 -9.96
CA ALA A 50 -2.16 -12.21 -10.51
C ALA A 50 -3.01 -12.87 -9.41
N ALA A 51 -4.10 -13.53 -9.81
CA ALA A 51 -4.90 -14.36 -8.93
C ALA A 51 -4.05 -15.45 -8.25
N LYS A 52 -4.48 -15.88 -7.06
CA LYS A 52 -3.71 -16.75 -6.14
C LYS A 52 -3.11 -18.02 -6.79
N ASP A 53 -3.83 -18.65 -7.72
CA ASP A 53 -3.40 -19.89 -8.38
C ASP A 53 -2.66 -19.66 -9.71
N SER A 54 -2.35 -18.40 -10.05
CA SER A 54 -1.57 -18.06 -11.24
C SER A 54 -0.11 -18.45 -11.07
N LYS A 55 0.51 -18.89 -12.16
CA LYS A 55 1.97 -19.11 -12.24
C LYS A 55 2.76 -17.83 -12.54
N ASN A 56 2.06 -16.72 -12.76
CA ASN A 56 2.71 -15.45 -13.07
C ASN A 56 3.42 -14.91 -11.83
N VAL A 57 4.63 -14.42 -12.04
CA VAL A 57 5.40 -13.73 -11.01
C VAL A 57 4.72 -12.39 -10.75
N ASN A 58 4.41 -12.12 -9.49
CA ASN A 58 3.92 -10.80 -9.08
C ASN A 58 5.09 -9.81 -9.10
N THR A 59 4.95 -8.68 -9.77
CA THR A 59 6.02 -7.68 -9.90
C THR A 59 5.60 -6.33 -9.33
N VAL A 60 6.59 -5.52 -8.96
CA VAL A 60 6.43 -4.11 -8.58
C VAL A 60 7.53 -3.29 -9.24
N PHE A 61 7.13 -2.25 -9.98
CA PHE A 61 8.03 -1.20 -10.46
C PHE A 61 7.98 -0.02 -9.50
N PHE A 62 9.08 0.24 -8.80
CA PHE A 62 9.14 1.34 -7.82
C PHE A 62 10.57 1.90 -7.78
N ARG A 63 10.70 3.24 -7.72
CA ARG A 63 11.99 3.96 -7.77
C ARG A 63 12.88 3.56 -8.98
N GLY A 64 12.25 3.44 -10.14
CA GLY A 64 12.94 3.20 -11.41
C GLY A 64 13.43 1.76 -11.62
N ARG A 65 12.98 0.80 -10.80
CA ARG A 65 13.37 -0.61 -10.91
C ARG A 65 12.17 -1.53 -10.73
N GLU A 66 12.15 -2.61 -11.51
CA GLU A 66 11.20 -3.70 -11.36
C GLU A 66 11.77 -4.78 -10.45
N HIS A 67 10.95 -5.29 -9.53
CA HIS A 67 11.30 -6.36 -8.60
C HIS A 67 10.17 -7.38 -8.49
N PRO A 68 10.47 -8.68 -8.32
CA PRO A 68 9.50 -9.63 -7.81
C PRO A 68 8.99 -9.17 -6.43
N VAL A 69 7.68 -9.19 -6.22
CA VAL A 69 7.04 -8.76 -4.97
C VAL A 69 7.60 -9.52 -3.75
N GLU A 70 7.92 -10.81 -3.92
CA GLU A 70 8.47 -11.65 -2.85
C GLU A 70 9.87 -11.23 -2.38
N GLU A 71 10.65 -10.55 -3.23
CA GLU A 71 11.98 -10.06 -2.85
C GLU A 71 11.88 -8.85 -1.93
N VAL A 72 10.92 -7.95 -2.20
CA VAL A 72 10.75 -6.67 -1.50
C VAL A 72 9.74 -6.74 -0.36
N LEU A 73 8.78 -7.67 -0.39
CA LEU A 73 7.77 -7.83 0.66
C LEU A 73 7.84 -9.24 1.25
N VAL A 74 8.52 -9.36 2.39
CA VAL A 74 8.65 -10.64 3.09
C VAL A 74 7.49 -10.80 4.07
N SER A 75 6.61 -11.76 3.79
CA SER A 75 5.55 -12.19 4.71
C SER A 75 6.08 -13.21 5.70
N SER A 76 5.64 -13.12 6.95
CA SER A 76 5.79 -14.20 7.91
C SER A 76 4.56 -14.26 8.81
N SER A 77 4.16 -15.49 9.15
CA SER A 77 3.10 -15.76 10.10
C SER A 77 3.72 -16.45 11.31
N LYS A 78 3.53 -15.85 12.49
CA LYS A 78 3.87 -16.48 13.76
C LYS A 78 2.69 -16.32 14.70
N LEU A 79 2.24 -17.42 15.32
CA LEU A 79 1.23 -17.39 16.38
C LEU A 79 -0.04 -16.59 15.99
N PHE A 80 -0.59 -16.86 14.80
CA PHE A 80 -1.80 -16.20 14.25
C PHE A 80 -1.66 -14.69 13.96
N ARG A 81 -0.46 -14.12 14.07
CA ARG A 81 -0.19 -12.75 13.64
C ARG A 81 0.53 -12.72 12.31
N HIS A 82 -0.09 -12.04 11.35
CA HIS A 82 0.52 -11.74 10.06
C HIS A 82 1.39 -10.50 10.19
N HIS A 83 2.65 -10.64 9.81
CA HIS A 83 3.56 -9.52 9.69
C HIS A 83 4.23 -9.53 8.33
N TRP A 84 4.51 -8.33 7.84
CA TRP A 84 5.21 -8.12 6.58
C TRP A 84 6.38 -7.18 6.80
N THR A 85 7.48 -7.44 6.12
CA THR A 85 8.62 -6.53 6.07
C THR A 85 8.78 -6.04 4.64
N TRP A 86 8.57 -4.74 4.45
CA TRP A 86 8.93 -4.04 3.22
C TRP A 86 10.41 -3.72 3.27
N LYS A 87 11.19 -4.39 2.43
CA LYS A 87 12.61 -4.12 2.27
C LYS A 87 12.79 -2.86 1.43
N PRO A 88 13.76 -2.00 1.78
CA PRO A 88 14.04 -0.82 1.00
C PRO A 88 14.63 -1.22 -0.36
N ILE A 89 14.17 -0.58 -1.43
CA ILE A 89 14.78 -0.73 -2.76
C ILE A 89 16.14 -0.01 -2.83
N GLU A 90 16.29 1.06 -2.05
CA GLU A 90 17.52 1.84 -1.95
C GLU A 90 18.20 1.58 -0.60
N ALA A 91 19.47 1.18 -0.61
CA ALA A 91 20.17 0.69 0.58
C ALA A 91 20.26 1.67 1.76
N HIS A 92 20.07 2.97 1.52
CA HIS A 92 20.10 4.00 2.57
C HIS A 92 18.76 4.20 3.27
N LEU A 93 17.68 3.60 2.77
CA LEU A 93 16.34 3.74 3.34
C LEU A 93 16.07 2.62 4.36
N PRO A 94 15.23 2.89 5.37
CA PRO A 94 14.86 1.90 6.37
C PRO A 94 13.85 0.88 5.80
N SER A 95 13.86 -0.33 6.35
CA SER A 95 12.75 -1.28 6.13
C SER A 95 11.50 -0.82 6.88
N LEU A 96 10.32 -1.12 6.34
CA LEU A 96 9.06 -0.91 7.04
C LEU A 96 8.50 -2.23 7.57
N TYR A 97 7.96 -2.20 8.78
CA TYR A 97 7.42 -3.37 9.45
C TYR A 97 5.92 -3.21 9.63
N TRP A 98 5.15 -4.05 8.93
CA TRP A 98 3.71 -4.11 9.04
C TRP A 98 3.30 -5.26 9.94
N GLU A 99 2.30 -5.03 10.79
CA GLU A 99 1.69 -6.06 11.61
C GLU A 99 0.17 -5.90 11.60
N ALA A 100 -0.53 -7.00 11.34
CA ALA A 100 -1.94 -7.12 11.63
C ALA A 100 -2.14 -7.36 13.13
N ASP A 101 -3.12 -6.69 13.72
CA ASP A 101 -3.56 -6.99 15.07
C ASP A 101 -4.17 -8.41 15.17
N ASN A 102 -4.51 -8.85 16.37
CA ASN A 102 -5.02 -10.21 16.59
C ASN A 102 -6.36 -10.47 15.88
N SER A 103 -7.13 -9.43 15.57
CA SER A 103 -8.39 -9.53 14.82
C SER A 103 -8.16 -9.57 13.30
N GLY A 104 -7.03 -9.04 12.83
CA GLY A 104 -6.77 -8.80 11.41
C GLY A 104 -7.48 -7.57 10.87
N ASP A 105 -8.17 -6.81 11.72
CA ASP A 105 -8.98 -5.65 11.35
C ASP A 105 -8.18 -4.35 11.29
N ILE A 106 -6.94 -4.34 11.80
CA ILE A 106 -6.05 -3.17 11.71
C ILE A 106 -4.64 -3.63 11.35
N ILE A 107 -4.04 -3.00 10.33
CA ILE A 107 -2.65 -3.22 9.93
C ILE A 107 -1.82 -1.98 10.29
N THR A 108 -0.81 -2.13 11.13
CA THR A 108 0.01 -1.01 11.64
C THR A 108 1.43 -1.08 11.08
N CYS A 109 1.95 0.07 10.63
CA CYS A 109 3.31 0.22 10.10
C CYS A 109 4.26 0.86 11.11
N PHE A 110 5.46 0.30 11.23
CA PHE A 110 6.53 0.78 12.09
C PHE A 110 7.86 0.92 11.34
N LEU A 111 8.70 1.86 11.78
CA LEU A 111 10.05 2.09 11.23
C LEU A 111 11.08 1.05 11.71
N SER A 112 10.78 0.34 12.81
CA SER A 112 11.68 -0.65 13.37
C SER A 112 10.88 -1.86 13.89
N LYS A 113 11.59 -2.95 14.17
CA LYS A 113 11.01 -4.13 14.83
C LYS A 113 10.55 -3.83 16.26
N ASP A 114 11.06 -2.76 16.88
CA ASP A 114 10.59 -2.28 18.17
C ASP A 114 9.30 -1.47 17.97
N ARG A 115 8.16 -2.10 18.29
CA ARG A 115 6.80 -1.65 17.95
C ARG A 115 6.25 -0.61 18.93
N THR A 116 7.04 0.43 19.17
CA THR A 116 6.68 1.52 20.07
C THR A 116 5.97 2.64 19.32
N ASN A 117 5.25 3.49 20.06
CA ASN A 117 4.66 4.72 19.50
C ASN A 117 5.72 5.64 18.86
N ALA A 118 6.96 5.61 19.34
CA ALA A 118 8.08 6.35 18.75
C ALA A 118 8.44 5.88 17.32
N ASN A 119 8.09 4.64 16.98
CA ASN A 119 8.33 4.05 15.66
C ASN A 119 7.09 3.98 14.79
N LEU A 120 5.93 4.44 15.25
CA LEU A 120 4.67 4.37 14.52
C LEU A 120 4.68 5.30 13.28
N LEU A 121 4.43 4.72 12.11
CA LEU A 121 4.39 5.43 10.84
C LEU A 121 2.98 5.55 10.28
N ALA A 122 2.19 4.48 10.32
CA ALA A 122 0.85 4.47 9.74
C ALA A 122 -0.05 3.39 10.34
N LYS A 123 -1.36 3.55 10.15
CA LYS A 123 -2.39 2.56 10.46
C LYS A 123 -3.36 2.46 9.30
N PHE A 124 -3.62 1.23 8.87
CA PHE A 124 -4.64 0.92 7.89
C PHE A 124 -5.78 0.19 8.56
N VAL A 125 -6.99 0.70 8.33
CA VAL A 125 -8.24 0.08 8.75
C VAL A 125 -8.92 -0.46 7.49
N PRO A 126 -8.83 -1.78 7.20
CA PRO A 126 -9.61 -2.42 6.15
C PRO A 126 -11.11 -2.27 6.39
N ARG A 127 -11.87 -2.59 5.35
CA ARG A 127 -13.31 -2.66 5.46
C ARG A 127 -13.73 -3.85 6.34
N SER A 128 -14.35 -3.55 7.47
CA SER A 128 -14.77 -4.54 8.47
C SER A 128 -16.11 -5.21 8.14
N HIS A 129 -16.97 -4.59 7.32
CA HIS A 129 -18.34 -5.08 7.09
C HIS A 129 -18.81 -4.97 5.63
N ARG A 130 -19.65 -5.93 5.21
CA ARG A 130 -20.41 -5.84 3.96
C ARG A 130 -21.39 -4.67 4.00
N ARG A 131 -21.66 -4.09 2.82
CA ARG A 131 -22.56 -2.94 2.67
C ARG A 131 -23.96 -3.42 3.06
N ARG A 132 -24.63 -2.66 3.94
CA ARG A 132 -26.02 -2.90 4.36
C ARG A 132 -26.80 -1.62 4.14
N SER A 133 -28.05 -1.76 3.69
CA SER A 133 -28.95 -0.61 3.53
C SER A 133 -29.16 0.08 4.88
N GLY A 134 -29.14 1.41 4.91
CA GLY A 134 -29.37 2.21 6.12
C GLY A 134 -28.17 2.36 7.07
N ARG A 135 -27.01 1.75 6.80
CA ARG A 135 -25.76 1.98 7.55
C ARG A 135 -24.80 2.83 6.70
N GLU A 136 -24.13 3.80 7.32
CA GLU A 136 -23.08 4.58 6.66
C GLU A 136 -21.99 3.68 6.10
N PHE A 137 -21.48 4.04 4.92
CA PHE A 137 -20.47 3.25 4.23
C PHE A 137 -19.08 3.63 4.74
N GLU A 138 -18.49 2.74 5.55
CA GLU A 138 -17.11 2.86 6.00
C GLU A 138 -16.15 2.50 4.85
N HIS A 139 -15.38 3.49 4.39
CA HIS A 139 -14.30 3.29 3.43
C HIS A 139 -13.04 2.79 4.14
N PRO A 140 -12.22 1.92 3.50
CA PRO A 140 -10.87 1.65 4.00
C PRO A 140 -10.09 2.94 4.20
N LYS A 141 -9.36 3.04 5.31
CA LYS A 141 -8.68 4.26 5.71
C LYS A 141 -7.21 3.99 6.01
N LEU A 142 -6.33 4.76 5.39
CA LEU A 142 -4.92 4.85 5.76
C LEU A 142 -4.68 6.16 6.52
N GLU A 143 -4.28 6.05 7.78
CA GLU A 143 -3.83 7.16 8.61
C GLU A 143 -2.32 7.13 8.70
N VAL A 144 -1.65 8.24 8.37
CA VAL A 144 -0.18 8.34 8.42
C VAL A 144 0.22 9.39 9.44
N THR A 145 1.18 9.05 10.29
CA THR A 145 1.72 9.97 11.29
C THR A 145 2.64 11.00 10.61
N PRO A 146 2.95 12.13 11.27
CA PRO A 146 3.93 13.08 10.75
C PRO A 146 5.29 12.44 10.38
N LYS A 147 5.71 11.39 11.10
CA LYS A 147 6.96 10.64 10.81
C LYS A 147 6.81 9.73 9.59
N GLY A 148 5.64 9.11 9.39
CA GLY A 148 5.37 8.28 8.21
C GLY A 148 5.34 9.06 6.90
N HIS A 149 5.24 10.38 6.98
CA HIS A 149 5.24 11.25 5.81
C HIS A 149 6.55 11.27 5.03
N GLU A 150 7.70 11.08 5.68
CA GLU A 150 9.02 11.05 5.02
C GLU A 150 9.19 9.82 4.13
N VAL A 151 8.47 8.73 4.45
CA VAL A 151 8.49 7.45 3.75
C VAL A 151 7.11 7.10 3.19
N PHE A 152 6.28 8.12 2.90
CA PHE A 152 4.88 7.92 2.56
C PHE A 152 4.66 7.04 1.34
N GLU A 153 5.53 7.13 0.34
CA GLU A 153 5.42 6.32 -0.89
C GLU A 153 5.68 4.84 -0.61
N ASP A 154 6.68 4.53 0.21
CA ASP A 154 6.93 3.16 0.68
C ASP A 154 5.72 2.66 1.49
N VAL A 155 5.17 3.49 2.38
CA VAL A 155 3.96 3.16 3.16
C VAL A 155 2.79 2.85 2.23
N LEU A 156 2.55 3.70 1.22
CA LEU A 156 1.41 3.56 0.31
C LEU A 156 1.55 2.32 -0.59
N ILE A 157 2.68 2.17 -1.28
CA ILE A 157 2.93 1.05 -2.19
C ILE A 157 2.90 -0.28 -1.43
N SER A 158 3.65 -0.38 -0.31
CA SER A 158 3.70 -1.63 0.45
C SER A 158 2.33 -2.02 1.01
N LEU A 159 1.53 -1.06 1.49
CA LEU A 159 0.19 -1.33 1.99
C LEU A 159 -0.76 -1.84 0.88
N LEU A 160 -0.75 -1.19 -0.28
CA LEU A 160 -1.60 -1.59 -1.41
C LEU A 160 -1.29 -3.03 -1.85
N ILE A 161 -0.01 -3.40 -1.89
CA ILE A 161 0.44 -4.76 -2.16
C ILE A 161 -0.02 -5.72 -1.06
N ILE A 162 0.19 -5.38 0.22
CA ILE A 162 -0.22 -6.21 1.37
C ILE A 162 -1.73 -6.50 1.31
N GLU A 163 -2.54 -5.46 1.15
CA GLU A 163 -4.00 -5.60 1.14
C GLU A 163 -4.47 -6.39 -0.08
N ARG A 164 -3.84 -6.17 -1.25
CA ARG A 164 -4.10 -6.97 -2.44
C ARG A 164 -3.81 -8.44 -2.19
N LEU A 165 -2.64 -8.80 -1.66
CA LEU A 165 -2.28 -10.19 -1.36
C LEU A 165 -3.19 -10.81 -0.29
N ARG A 166 -3.55 -10.06 0.76
CA ARG A 166 -4.42 -10.52 1.84
C ARG A 166 -5.84 -10.85 1.37
N THR A 167 -6.33 -10.11 0.39
CA THR A 167 -7.70 -10.25 -0.16
C THR A 167 -7.75 -11.01 -1.48
N ASN A 168 -6.60 -11.45 -2.00
CA ASN A 168 -6.51 -12.29 -3.19
C ASN A 168 -6.94 -13.72 -2.84
N VAL A 169 -8.24 -13.98 -2.98
CA VAL A 169 -8.86 -15.29 -2.77
C VAL A 169 -8.80 -16.10 -4.07
#